data_AF-A0A2G9YRI5-F1
#
_entry.id   AF-A0A2G9YRI5-F1
#
_cell.length_a   1.000
_cell.length_b   1.000
_cell.length_c   1.000
_cell.angle_alpha   90.00
_cell.angle_beta   90.00
_cell.angle_gamma   90.00
#
_symmetry.space_group_name_H-M   'P 1'
#
loop_
_entity.id
_entity.type
_entity.pdbx_description
1 polymer ?
#
loop_
_entity_poly.entity_id
_entity_poly.type
_entity_poly.pdbx_seq_one_letter_code
_entity_poly.pdbx_strand_id
1 'polypeptide(L)'
;MKNQLAISGGALEGLALPFRPATDLLSLVGKVVGIILLVAGIIAFLYLLYGGIQYMTAGGDAEKATAARTTILNSVIGVVIIVIAYAVVTYVVGIF
;
A
#
# COMPACT_ATOMS: atom_id res chain seq x y z
N MET A 1 1.79 45.84 -10.07
CA MET A 1 0.62 45.19 -9.43
C MET A 1 0.81 43.68 -9.51
N LYS A 2 0.62 42.97 -8.39
CA LYS A 2 0.69 41.50 -8.21
C LYS A 2 2.12 40.95 -7.94
N ASN A 3 2.76 41.29 -6.82
CA ASN A 3 2.37 40.95 -5.44
C ASN A 3 2.70 39.47 -5.12
N GLN A 4 3.77 39.27 -4.35
CA GLN A 4 3.85 38.27 -3.24
C GLN A 4 3.99 36.76 -3.55
N LEU A 5 4.88 36.31 -4.45
CA LEU A 5 5.20 34.86 -4.54
C LEU A 5 6.69 34.50 -4.31
N ALA A 6 7.60 35.47 -4.23
CA ALA A 6 9.02 35.21 -3.95
C ALA A 6 9.37 35.10 -2.45
N ILE A 7 8.40 35.28 -1.55
CA ILE A 7 8.58 35.15 -0.09
C ILE A 7 8.02 33.83 0.46
N SER A 8 7.74 32.83 -0.40
CA SER A 8 7.20 31.52 0.04
C SER A 8 8.07 30.31 -0.33
N GLY A 9 9.26 30.50 -0.88
CA GLY A 9 10.11 29.39 -1.34
C GLY A 9 11.35 29.08 -0.50
N GLY A 10 11.96 30.07 0.16
CA GLY A 10 13.25 29.88 0.84
C GLY A 10 13.49 30.76 2.07
N ALA A 11 12.81 31.92 2.19
CA ALA A 11 13.01 32.82 3.33
C ALA A 11 12.28 32.42 4.63
N LEU A 12 11.49 31.34 4.59
CA LEU A 12 10.81 30.71 5.74
C LEU A 12 11.45 29.36 6.12
N GLU A 13 12.51 28.93 5.43
CA GLU A 13 13.30 27.75 5.83
C GLU A 13 14.15 28.02 7.08
N GLY A 14 14.54 29.28 7.30
CA GLY A 14 15.29 29.73 8.48
C GLY A 14 14.43 30.06 9.71
N LEU A 15 13.10 30.09 9.57
CA LEU A 15 12.15 30.15 10.68
C LEU A 15 11.40 28.81 10.83
N ALA A 16 12.01 27.72 10.37
CA ALA A 16 11.51 26.37 10.58
C ALA A 16 11.38 26.13 12.08
N LEU A 17 10.15 26.28 12.59
CA LEU A 17 9.79 25.74 13.89
C LEU A 17 10.17 24.26 13.85
N PRO A 18 10.83 23.73 14.89
CA PRO A 18 11.29 22.33 14.94
C PRO A 18 10.13 21.32 14.86
N PHE A 19 8.88 21.80 14.84
CA PHE A 19 7.67 21.01 14.70
C PHE A 19 6.92 21.43 13.44
N ARG A 20 7.04 20.63 12.36
CA ARG A 20 6.25 20.78 11.13
C ARG A 20 5.20 19.67 11.11
N PRO A 21 4.06 19.86 11.80
CA PRO A 21 3.11 18.79 12.07
C PRO A 21 2.61 18.09 10.80
N ALA A 22 2.42 18.81 9.69
CA ALA A 22 1.95 18.20 8.44
C ALA A 22 2.99 17.25 7.81
N THR A 23 4.28 17.62 7.80
CA THR A 23 5.35 16.83 7.16
C THR A 23 5.72 15.60 7.97
N ASP A 24 5.73 15.72 9.31
CA ASP A 24 6.03 14.60 10.21
C ASP A 24 4.93 13.54 10.20
N LEU A 25 3.66 13.97 10.17
CA LEU A 25 2.53 13.05 10.07
C LEU A 25 2.52 12.31 8.73
N LEU A 26 2.74 12.99 7.61
CA LEU A 26 2.84 12.36 6.29
C LEU A 26 3.98 11.33 6.23
N SER A 27 5.14 11.68 6.80
CA SER A 27 6.31 10.78 6.84
C SER A 27 6.06 9.54 7.70
N LEU A 28 5.39 9.72 8.85
CA LEU A 28 4.99 8.60 9.71
C LEU A 28 3.99 7.69 9.02
N VAL A 29 2.97 8.26 8.36
CA VAL A 29 1.95 7.50 7.61
C VAL A 29 2.61 6.71 6.48
N GLY A 30 3.47 7.33 5.67
CA GLY A 30 4.19 6.64 4.59
C GLY A 30 5.02 5.46 5.10
N LYS A 31 5.70 5.64 6.25
CA LYS A 31 6.51 4.57 6.87
C LYS A 31 5.66 3.41 7.39
N VAL A 32 4.55 3.72 8.09
CA VAL A 32 3.63 2.69 8.62
C VAL A 32 2.96 1.92 7.48
N VAL A 33 2.46 2.62 6.47
CA VAL A 33 1.87 2.00 5.28
C VAL A 33 2.87 1.11 4.57
N GLY A 34 4.12 1.58 4.37
CA GLY A 34 5.16 0.77 3.74
C GLY A 34 5.42 -0.56 4.46
N ILE A 35 5.46 -0.55 5.80
CA ILE A 35 5.63 -1.77 6.61
C ILE A 35 4.42 -2.70 6.45
N ILE A 36 3.20 -2.15 6.53
CA ILE A 36 1.96 -2.95 6.37
C ILE A 36 1.90 -3.58 4.98
N LEU A 37 2.21 -2.83 3.92
CA LEU A 37 2.19 -3.33 2.54
C LEU A 37 3.21 -4.47 2.34
N LEU A 38 4.40 -4.37 2.95
CA LEU A 38 5.41 -5.42 2.88
C LEU A 38 4.91 -6.71 3.54
N VAL A 39 4.38 -6.61 4.75
CA VAL A 39 3.84 -7.77 5.49
C VAL A 39 2.63 -8.37 4.76
N ALA A 40 1.72 -7.52 4.28
CA ALA A 40 0.55 -7.95 3.53
C ALA A 40 0.93 -8.65 2.22
N GLY A 41 1.96 -8.16 1.51
CA GLY A 41 2.46 -8.77 0.28
C GLY A 41 2.99 -10.19 0.51
N ILE A 42 3.75 -10.39 1.58
CA ILE A 42 4.26 -11.72 1.96
C ILE A 42 3.09 -12.66 2.28
N ILE A 43 2.13 -12.21 3.09
CA ILE A 43 0.97 -13.02 3.46
C ILE A 43 0.15 -13.40 2.22
N ALA A 44 -0.12 -12.44 1.33
CA ALA A 44 -0.87 -12.69 0.10
C ALA A 44 -0.15 -13.70 -0.80
N PHE A 45 1.18 -13.62 -0.89
CA PHE A 45 1.98 -14.59 -1.64
C PHE A 45 1.90 -16.00 -1.04
N LEU A 46 1.98 -16.13 0.29
CA LEU A 46 1.82 -17.41 0.98
C LEU A 46 0.44 -18.04 0.76
N TYR A 47 -0.62 -17.22 0.79
CA TYR A 47 -1.98 -17.68 0.50
C TYR A 47 -2.16 -18.09 -0.97
N LEU A 48 -1.48 -17.43 -1.90
CA LEU A 48 -1.46 -17.84 -3.31
C LEU A 48 -0.80 -19.21 -3.49
N LEU A 49 0.34 -19.43 -2.84
CA LEU A 49 1.04 -20.72 -2.81
C LEU A 49 0.15 -21.82 -2.20
N TYR A 50 -0.49 -21.54 -1.07
CA TYR A 50 -1.38 -22.48 -0.42
C TYR A 50 -2.56 -22.89 -1.32
N GLY A 51 -3.23 -21.92 -1.94
CA GLY A 51 -4.29 -22.18 -2.92
C GLY A 51 -3.80 -22.97 -4.13
N GLY A 52 -2.59 -22.68 -4.62
CA GLY A 52 -1.95 -23.41 -5.72
C GLY A 52 -1.67 -24.88 -5.38
N ILE A 53 -1.09 -25.14 -4.20
CA ILE A 53 -0.84 -26.51 -3.73
C ILE A 53 -2.16 -27.25 -3.55
N GLN A 54 -3.17 -26.63 -2.94
CA GLN A 54 -4.49 -27.22 -2.76
C GLN A 54 -5.17 -27.56 -4.11
N TYR A 55 -4.95 -26.74 -5.13
CA TYR A 55 -5.45 -27.00 -6.48
C TYR A 55 -4.74 -28.21 -7.12
N MET A 56 -3.42 -28.30 -6.96
CA MET A 56 -2.63 -29.42 -7.48
C MET A 56 -2.96 -30.76 -6.78
N THR A 57 -3.25 -30.73 -5.48
CA THR A 57 -3.56 -31.94 -4.69
C THR A 57 -5.03 -32.37 -4.79
N ALA A 58 -5.89 -31.61 -5.46
CA ALA A 58 -7.31 -31.93 -5.60
C ALA A 58 -7.57 -33.26 -6.34
N GLY A 59 -6.64 -33.72 -7.20
CA GLY A 59 -6.64 -35.10 -7.71
C GLY A 59 -7.90 -35.55 -8.47
N GLY A 60 -8.72 -34.61 -8.97
CA GLY A 60 -9.99 -34.89 -9.65
C GLY A 60 -11.25 -34.62 -8.82
N ASP A 61 -11.10 -34.28 -7.54
CA ASP A 61 -12.21 -33.83 -6.67
C ASP A 61 -12.62 -32.39 -7.04
N ALA A 62 -13.81 -32.26 -7.64
CA ALA A 62 -14.34 -30.99 -8.12
C ALA A 62 -14.60 -29.97 -6.99
N GLU A 63 -14.93 -30.44 -5.79
CA GLU A 63 -15.22 -29.57 -4.65
C GLU A 63 -13.92 -28.94 -4.13
N LYS A 64 -12.87 -29.76 -3.98
CA LYS A 64 -11.53 -29.29 -3.60
C LYS A 64 -10.93 -28.35 -4.63
N ALA A 65 -11.11 -28.66 -5.93
CA ALA A 65 -10.66 -27.80 -7.01
C ALA A 65 -11.37 -26.44 -6.99
N THR A 66 -12.67 -26.42 -6.69
CA THR A 66 -13.45 -25.18 -6.58
C THR A 66 -13.02 -24.36 -5.37
N ALA A 67 -12.87 -24.99 -4.20
CA ALA A 67 -12.39 -24.32 -2.99
C ALA A 67 -11.00 -23.70 -3.21
N ALA A 68 -10.07 -24.44 -3.83
CA ALA A 68 -8.74 -23.94 -4.15
C ALA A 68 -8.76 -22.73 -5.10
N ARG A 69 -9.64 -22.74 -6.11
CA ARG A 69 -9.82 -21.60 -7.02
C ARG A 69 -10.32 -20.37 -6.28
N THR A 70 -11.28 -20.53 -5.36
CA THR A 70 -11.75 -19.43 -4.51
C THR A 70 -10.61 -18.87 -3.65
N THR A 71 -9.78 -19.73 -3.06
CA THR A 71 -8.59 -19.29 -2.32
C THR A 71 -7.63 -18.49 -3.22
N ILE A 72 -7.33 -18.97 -4.42
CA ILE A 72 -6.46 -18.26 -5.38
C ILE A 72 -7.06 -16.89 -5.73
N LEU A 73 -8.35 -16.82 -6.04
CA LEU A 73 -9.05 -15.57 -6.35
C LEU A 73 -8.97 -14.58 -5.19
N ASN A 74 -9.21 -15.04 -3.97
CA ASN A 74 -9.12 -14.21 -2.77
C ASN A 74 -7.70 -13.66 -2.56
N SER A 75 -6.67 -14.49 -2.80
CA SER A 75 -5.27 -14.06 -2.74
C SER A 75 -4.96 -12.98 -3.78
N VAL A 76 -5.45 -13.13 -5.01
CA VAL A 76 -5.28 -12.15 -6.08
C VAL A 76 -5.97 -10.83 -5.72
N ILE A 77 -7.20 -10.88 -5.21
CA ILE A 77 -7.92 -9.69 -4.75
C ILE A 77 -7.14 -8.98 -3.64
N GLY A 78 -6.57 -9.73 -2.70
CA GLY A 78 -5.69 -9.17 -1.66
C GLY A 78 -4.50 -8.40 -2.24
N VAL A 79 -3.82 -8.96 -3.24
CA VAL A 79 -2.71 -8.27 -3.93
C VAL A 79 -3.20 -6.99 -4.63
N VAL A 80 -4.35 -7.04 -5.30
CA VAL A 80 -4.93 -5.86 -5.97
C VAL A 80 -5.22 -4.74 -4.96
N ILE A 81 -5.77 -5.07 -3.79
CA ILE A 81 -6.04 -4.09 -2.72
C ILE A 81 -4.75 -3.43 -2.23
N ILE A 82 -3.67 -4.22 -2.05
CA ILE A 82 -2.35 -3.70 -1.63
C ILE A 82 -1.82 -2.68 -2.65
N VAL A 83 -1.92 -2.99 -3.95
CA VAL A 83 -1.49 -2.09 -5.04
C VAL A 83 -2.30 -0.80 -5.03
N ILE A 84 -3.62 -0.89 -4.89
CA ILE A 84 -4.51 0.28 -4.84
C ILE A 84 -4.20 1.14 -3.61
N ALA A 85 -4.01 0.52 -2.44
CA ALA A 85 -3.69 1.24 -1.21
C ALA A 85 -2.39 2.04 -1.34
N TYR A 86 -1.35 1.45 -1.95
CA TYR A 86 -0.11 2.14 -2.24
C TYR A 86 -0.30 3.33 -3.20
N ALA A 87 -1.07 3.12 -4.27
CA ALA A 87 -1.37 4.18 -5.24
C ALA A 87 -2.12 5.36 -4.61
N VAL A 88 -3.10 5.08 -3.74
CA VAL A 88 -3.84 6.14 -3.02
C VAL A 88 -2.92 6.91 -2.08
N VAL A 89 -2.08 6.22 -1.30
CA VAL A 89 -1.17 6.88 -0.35
C VAL A 89 -0.16 7.77 -1.07
N THR A 90 0.45 7.26 -2.14
CA THR A 90 1.41 8.04 -2.94
C THR A 90 0.75 9.22 -3.65
N TYR A 91 -0.49 9.07 -4.13
CA TYR A 91 -1.26 10.16 -4.71
C TYR A 91 -1.57 11.26 -3.69
N VAL A 92 -2.01 10.88 -2.48
CA VAL A 92 -2.29 11.85 -1.40
C VAL A 92 -1.01 12.56 -0.96
N VAL A 93 0.07 11.82 -0.74
CA VAL A 93 1.37 12.40 -0.31
C VAL A 93 1.99 13.28 -1.40
N GLY A 94 1.87 12.91 -2.68
CA GLY A 94 2.44 13.68 -3.79
C GLY A 94 1.65 14.94 -4.16
N ILE A 95 0.41 15.09 -3.67
CA ILE A 95 -0.42 16.29 -3.88
C ILE A 95 -0.07 17.42 -2.90
N PHE A 96 0.42 17.10 -1.70
CA PHE A 96 0.76 18.07 -0.65
C PHE A 96 2.24 18.43 -0.66
#